data_AF-A0A9D1FGM9-F1
#
_entry.id   AF-A0A9D1FGM9-F1
#
_cell.length_a   1.000
_cell.length_b   1.000
_cell.length_c   1.000
_cell.angle_alpha   90.00
_cell.angle_beta   90.00
_cell.angle_gamma   90.00
#
_symmetry.space_group_name_H-M   'P 1'
#
loop_
_entity.id
_entity.type
_entity.pdbx_description
1 polymer ?
#
loop_
_entity_poly.entity_id
_entity_poly.type
_entity_poly.pdbx_seq_one_letter_code
_entity_poly.pdbx_strand_id
1 'polypeptide(L)'
;MQDTLIIAAIGIVFLVQIAILYFIYTTNTRVRDVTKTLTHQYNLIVKIQSTLKNKSATNAVAENAEMIYQDLLQNLIPIMAAIDVMPRATSEHPLWRALGGIMDEYAKNPFALEKLRRCIKLDAEVARSVDNYMNRADAFLNHLTTTDPDGILSATFTDGLLGQSLTFFAQAKQLAAQTTE
;
A
#
# COMPACT_ATOMS: atom_id res chain seq x y z
N MET A 1 38.88 57.47 19.48
CA MET A 1 38.78 56.00 19.69
C MET A 1 37.46 55.58 20.34
N GLN A 2 36.93 56.34 21.30
CA GLN A 2 35.66 56.02 21.97
C GLN A 2 34.44 56.15 21.04
N ASP A 3 34.37 57.20 20.21
CA ASP A 3 33.23 57.43 19.29
C ASP A 3 33.15 56.38 18.17
N THR A 4 34.29 55.91 17.66
CA THR A 4 34.37 54.82 16.67
C THR A 4 33.92 53.47 17.25
N LEU A 5 34.15 53.22 18.54
CA LEU A 5 33.68 52.02 19.24
C LEU A 5 32.17 52.05 19.47
N ILE A 6 31.61 53.21 19.80
CA ILE A 6 30.16 53.39 20.00
C ILE A 6 29.40 53.18 18.69
N ILE A 7 29.89 53.74 17.57
CA ILE A 7 29.27 53.56 16.26
C ILE A 7 29.35 52.09 15.80
N ALA A 8 30.47 51.41 16.03
CA ALA A 8 30.62 49.98 15.75
C ALA A 8 29.66 49.13 16.59
N ALA A 9 29.48 49.46 17.87
CA ALA A 9 28.53 48.76 18.75
C ALA A 9 27.08 48.94 18.29
N ILE A 10 26.67 50.16 17.90
CA ILE A 10 25.33 50.44 17.36
C ILE A 10 25.11 49.67 16.04
N GLY A 11 26.12 49.63 15.17
CA GLY A 11 26.06 48.88 13.91
C GLY A 11 25.86 47.38 14.11
N ILE A 12 26.55 46.78 15.09
CA ILE A 12 26.41 45.35 15.41
C ILE A 12 25.01 45.07 15.96
N VAL A 13 24.49 45.91 16.86
CA VAL A 13 23.12 45.75 17.39
C VAL A 13 22.09 45.80 16.28
N PHE A 14 22.25 46.70 15.30
CA PHE A 14 21.35 46.81 14.16
C PHE A 14 21.38 45.57 13.26
N LEU A 15 22.56 45.00 13.00
CA LEU A 15 22.71 43.77 12.22
C LEU A 15 22.09 42.56 12.93
N VAL A 16 22.23 42.46 14.25
CA VAL A 16 21.60 41.39 15.05
C VAL A 16 20.08 41.47 14.96
N GLN A 17 19.50 42.67 15.01
CA GLN A 17 18.05 42.86 14.86
C GLN A 17 17.53 42.42 13.48
N ILE A 18 18.27 42.73 12.41
CA ILE A 18 17.92 42.27 11.06
C ILE A 18 17.97 40.73 10.96
N ALA A 19 18.99 40.11 11.56
CA ALA A 19 19.12 38.65 11.58
C ALA A 19 17.96 37.97 12.35
N ILE A 20 17.53 38.55 13.48
CA ILE A 20 16.38 38.05 14.25
C ILE A 20 15.09 38.17 13.44
N LEU A 21 14.85 39.31 12.79
CA LEU A 21 13.66 39.49 11.93
C LEU A 21 13.63 38.51 10.77
N TYR A 22 14.78 38.26 10.13
CA TYR A 22 14.91 37.25 9.07
C TYR A 22 14.63 35.83 9.58
N PHE A 23 15.12 35.49 10.77
CA PHE A 23 14.88 34.19 11.39
C PHE A 23 13.40 33.98 11.77
N ILE A 24 12.74 35.01 12.29
CA ILE A 24 11.31 34.97 12.60
C ILE A 24 10.48 34.80 11.31
N TYR A 25 10.80 35.56 10.26
CA TYR A 25 10.11 35.46 8.97
C TYR A 25 10.23 34.05 8.35
N THR A 26 11.44 33.50 8.31
CA THR A 26 11.70 32.16 7.77
C THR A 26 11.03 31.07 8.61
N THR A 27 11.05 31.19 9.94
CA THR A 27 10.36 30.25 10.84
C THR A 27 8.84 30.29 10.64
N ASN A 28 8.23 31.47 10.51
CA ASN A 28 6.79 31.60 10.26
C ASN A 28 6.36 30.99 8.92
N THR A 29 7.17 31.13 7.87
CA THR A 29 6.87 30.49 6.58
C THR A 29 6.95 28.96 6.66
N ARG A 30 7.98 28.41 7.33
CA ARG A 30 8.11 26.96 7.55
C ARG A 30 6.98 26.40 8.41
N VAL A 31 6.60 27.08 9.49
CA VAL A 31 5.47 26.67 10.35
C VAL A 31 4.16 26.70 9.57
N ARG A 32 3.94 27.68 8.69
CA ARG A 32 2.76 27.74 7.83
C ARG A 32 2.69 26.55 6.87
N ASP A 33 3.81 26.15 6.28
CA ASP A 33 3.85 25.01 5.35
C ASP A 33 3.71 23.66 6.08
N VAL A 34 4.27 23.53 7.28
CA VAL A 34 4.04 22.37 8.16
C VAL A 34 2.57 22.31 8.59
N THR A 35 1.95 23.46 8.91
CA THR A 35 0.53 23.53 9.28
C THR A 35 -0.37 23.16 8.11
N LYS A 36 -0.05 23.58 6.87
CA LYS A 36 -0.76 23.14 5.65
C LYS A 36 -0.64 21.63 5.43
N THR A 37 0.55 21.07 5.64
CA THR A 37 0.80 19.63 5.50
C THR A 37 0.06 18.83 6.57
N LEU A 38 0.06 19.28 7.82
CA LEU A 38 -0.70 18.69 8.93
C LEU A 38 -2.21 18.83 8.73
N THR A 39 -2.68 19.95 8.18
CA THR A 39 -4.09 20.16 7.83
C THR A 39 -4.52 19.22 6.71
N HIS A 40 -3.64 18.98 5.72
CA HIS A 40 -3.90 18.00 4.67
C HIS A 40 -3.97 16.57 5.22
N GLN A 41 -3.04 16.17 6.09
CA GLN A 41 -3.07 14.87 6.75
C GLN A 41 -4.27 14.71 7.69
N TYR A 42 -4.63 15.75 8.44
CA TYR A 42 -5.82 15.76 9.28
C TYR A 42 -7.10 15.65 8.44
N ASN A 43 -7.20 16.36 7.31
CA ASN A 43 -8.32 16.23 6.39
C ASN A 43 -8.39 14.85 5.74
N LEU A 44 -7.26 14.20 5.44
CA LEU A 44 -7.22 12.81 4.99
C LEU A 44 -7.75 11.88 6.07
N ILE A 45 -7.30 12.03 7.32
CA ILE A 45 -7.76 11.22 8.45
C ILE A 45 -9.26 11.45 8.73
N VAL A 46 -9.73 12.69 8.71
CA VAL A 46 -11.14 13.04 8.89
C VAL A 46 -11.97 12.52 7.72
N LYS A 47 -11.47 12.57 6.49
CA LYS A 47 -12.14 11.99 5.32
C LYS A 47 -12.21 10.47 5.41
N ILE A 48 -11.11 9.79 5.71
CA ILE A 48 -11.08 8.34 5.99
C ILE A 48 -12.08 8.01 7.10
N GLN A 49 -12.06 8.76 8.21
CA GLN A 49 -13.03 8.60 9.29
C GLN A 49 -14.47 8.90 8.87
N SER A 50 -14.71 9.83 7.95
CA SER A 50 -16.04 10.16 7.44
C SER A 50 -16.58 9.08 6.50
N THR A 51 -15.72 8.52 5.64
CA THR A 51 -16.02 7.36 4.79
C THR A 51 -16.29 6.13 5.65
N LEU A 52 -15.55 5.96 6.75
CA LEU A 52 -15.79 4.92 7.75
C LEU A 52 -17.02 5.21 8.66
N LYS A 53 -17.39 6.48 8.88
CA LYS A 53 -18.57 6.89 9.69
C LYS A 53 -19.89 6.75 8.95
N ASN A 54 -19.89 6.63 7.62
CA ASN A 54 -21.07 6.31 6.81
C ASN A 54 -21.48 4.83 6.96
N LYS A 55 -21.55 4.38 8.22
CA LYS A 55 -21.65 3.00 8.71
C LYS A 55 -22.77 2.16 8.08
N SER A 56 -23.81 2.75 7.49
CA SER A 56 -24.86 1.97 6.82
C SER A 56 -24.46 1.51 5.41
N ALA A 57 -23.67 2.29 4.67
CA ALA A 57 -23.06 1.87 3.42
C ALA A 57 -21.77 1.07 3.67
N THR A 58 -21.01 1.45 4.70
CA THR A 58 -19.78 0.75 5.09
C THR A 58 -20.04 -0.66 5.62
N ASN A 59 -21.15 -0.94 6.31
CA ASN A 59 -21.45 -2.30 6.77
C ASN A 59 -21.79 -3.25 5.63
N ALA A 60 -22.55 -2.81 4.62
CA ALA A 60 -22.85 -3.63 3.44
C ALA A 60 -21.61 -3.83 2.56
N VAL A 61 -20.78 -2.80 2.41
CA VAL A 61 -19.48 -2.91 1.70
C VAL A 61 -18.47 -3.73 2.50
N ALA A 62 -18.46 -3.66 3.83
CA ALA A 62 -17.56 -4.45 4.68
C ALA A 62 -17.99 -5.91 4.81
N GLU A 63 -19.29 -6.22 4.91
CA GLU A 63 -19.78 -7.61 4.82
C GLU A 63 -19.50 -8.21 3.44
N ASN A 64 -19.75 -7.45 2.37
CA ASN A 64 -19.39 -7.90 1.02
C ASN A 64 -17.87 -8.01 0.83
N ALA A 65 -17.08 -7.10 1.39
CA ALA A 65 -15.61 -7.16 1.33
C ALA A 65 -15.07 -8.36 2.11
N GLU A 66 -15.63 -8.68 3.28
CA GLU A 66 -15.24 -9.87 4.05
C GLU A 66 -15.55 -11.15 3.27
N MET A 67 -16.73 -11.24 2.64
CA MET A 67 -17.08 -12.37 1.78
C MET A 67 -16.10 -12.50 0.60
N ILE A 68 -15.75 -11.38 -0.05
CA ILE A 68 -14.74 -11.34 -1.12
C ILE A 68 -13.36 -11.74 -0.59
N TYR A 69 -12.97 -11.30 0.60
CA TYR A 69 -11.67 -11.65 1.18
C TYR A 69 -11.57 -13.12 1.56
N GLN A 70 -12.66 -13.70 2.10
CA GLN A 70 -12.73 -15.14 2.37
C GLN A 70 -12.69 -15.96 1.09
N ASP A 71 -13.39 -15.52 0.06
CA ASP A 71 -13.39 -16.15 -1.26
C ASP A 71 -12.00 -16.09 -1.94
N LEU A 72 -11.31 -14.95 -1.88
CA LEU A 72 -9.92 -14.85 -2.31
C LEU A 72 -9.00 -15.77 -1.49
N LEU A 73 -9.16 -15.80 -0.17
CA LEU A 73 -8.37 -16.65 0.71
C LEU A 73 -8.56 -18.14 0.42
N GLN A 74 -9.79 -18.58 0.14
CA GLN A 74 -10.08 -19.98 -0.19
C GLN A 74 -9.30 -20.45 -1.43
N ASN A 75 -9.12 -19.57 -2.41
CA ASN A 75 -8.32 -19.87 -3.60
C ASN A 75 -6.81 -19.87 -3.32
N LEU A 76 -6.34 -19.18 -2.26
CA LEU A 76 -4.92 -19.15 -1.89
C LEU A 76 -4.46 -20.36 -1.08
N ILE A 77 -5.34 -20.97 -0.28
CA ILE A 77 -5.01 -22.16 0.53
C ILE A 77 -4.35 -23.28 -0.30
N PRO A 78 -4.95 -23.76 -1.42
CA PRO A 78 -4.35 -24.81 -2.23
C PRO A 78 -3.04 -24.35 -2.88
N ILE A 79 -2.93 -23.07 -3.25
CA ILE A 79 -1.70 -22.50 -3.82
C ILE A 79 -0.56 -22.55 -2.79
N MET A 80 -0.82 -22.08 -1.57
CA MET A 80 0.16 -22.07 -0.47
C MET A 80 0.62 -23.48 -0.10
N ALA A 81 -0.31 -24.42 -0.03
CA ALA A 81 0.01 -25.83 0.24
C ALA A 81 0.90 -26.41 -0.87
N ALA A 82 0.62 -26.09 -2.13
CA ALA A 82 1.37 -26.61 -3.27
C ALA A 82 2.81 -26.09 -3.34
N ILE A 83 3.05 -24.83 -2.95
CA ILE A 83 4.40 -24.23 -2.95
C ILE A 83 5.13 -24.35 -1.61
N ASP A 84 4.50 -24.97 -0.61
CA ASP A 84 4.97 -25.17 0.76
C ASP A 84 5.31 -23.85 1.47
N VAL A 85 4.33 -22.94 1.53
CA VAL A 85 4.46 -21.63 2.17
C VAL A 85 3.48 -21.48 3.31
N MET A 86 3.98 -21.00 4.46
CA MET A 86 3.16 -20.66 5.61
C MET A 86 2.73 -19.18 5.57
N PRO A 87 1.54 -18.85 6.12
CA PRO A 87 1.11 -17.46 6.24
C PRO A 87 1.99 -16.71 7.25
N ARG A 88 2.08 -15.38 7.11
CA ARG A 88 2.79 -14.53 8.07
C ARG A 88 2.25 -14.72 9.49
N ALA A 89 3.12 -14.62 10.49
CA ALA A 89 2.72 -14.63 11.91
C ALA A 89 2.43 -13.20 12.42
N THR A 90 1.50 -12.50 11.76
CA THR A 90 1.09 -11.13 12.08
C THR A 90 -0.37 -11.08 12.53
N SER A 91 -0.80 -9.96 13.13
CA SER A 91 -2.19 -9.68 13.50
C SER A 91 -3.06 -9.20 12.33
N GLU A 92 -2.54 -9.29 11.10
CA GLU A 92 -3.25 -8.87 9.88
C GLU A 92 -4.39 -9.85 9.52
N HIS A 93 -5.27 -9.41 8.62
CA HIS A 93 -6.33 -10.27 8.08
C HIS A 93 -5.74 -11.55 7.43
N PRO A 94 -6.36 -12.73 7.57
CA PRO A 94 -5.84 -14.00 7.03
C PRO A 94 -5.46 -13.96 5.55
N LEU A 95 -6.23 -13.25 4.71
CA LEU A 95 -5.89 -12.99 3.30
C LEU A 95 -4.51 -12.35 3.14
N TRP A 96 -4.26 -11.26 3.87
CA TRP A 96 -3.00 -10.50 3.78
C TRP A 96 -1.84 -11.29 4.37
N ARG A 97 -2.10 -12.11 5.39
CA ARG A 97 -1.10 -13.04 5.94
C ARG A 97 -0.69 -14.11 4.93
N ALA A 98 -1.67 -14.67 4.21
CA ALA A 98 -1.47 -15.66 3.16
C ALA A 98 -0.67 -15.09 1.99
N LEU A 99 -1.17 -14.03 1.37
CA LEU A 99 -0.50 -13.32 0.27
C LEU A 99 0.87 -12.80 0.68
N GLY A 100 0.95 -12.23 1.88
CA GLY A 100 2.19 -11.71 2.42
C GLY A 100 3.24 -12.80 2.59
N GLY A 101 2.83 -14.00 2.99
CA GLY A 101 3.71 -15.17 3.09
C GLY A 101 4.24 -15.60 1.72
N ILE A 102 3.38 -15.69 0.70
CA ILE A 102 3.78 -16.03 -0.67
C ILE A 102 4.77 -15.01 -1.22
N MET A 103 4.47 -13.72 -1.07
CA MET A 103 5.31 -12.65 -1.59
C MET A 103 6.64 -12.54 -0.83
N ASP A 104 6.65 -12.76 0.49
CA ASP A 104 7.89 -12.82 1.26
C ASP A 104 8.76 -14.01 0.84
N GLU A 105 8.14 -15.17 0.61
CA GLU A 105 8.88 -16.35 0.15
C GLU A 105 9.49 -16.09 -1.23
N TYR A 106 8.73 -15.48 -2.13
CA TYR A 106 9.23 -15.09 -3.45
C TYR A 106 10.37 -14.06 -3.37
N ALA A 107 10.24 -13.05 -2.50
CA ALA A 107 11.28 -12.04 -2.30
C ALA A 107 12.57 -12.62 -1.71
N LYS A 108 12.47 -13.62 -0.83
CA LYS A 108 13.63 -14.34 -0.28
C LYS A 108 14.23 -15.31 -1.29
N ASN A 109 13.38 -15.99 -2.04
CA ASN A 109 13.77 -17.05 -2.95
C ASN A 109 12.95 -16.98 -4.25
N PRO A 110 13.54 -16.44 -5.35
CA PRO A 110 12.89 -16.38 -6.65
C PRO A 110 12.44 -17.76 -7.19
N PHE A 111 12.99 -18.85 -6.67
CA PHE A 111 12.55 -20.21 -7.00
C PHE A 111 11.09 -20.50 -6.60
N ALA A 112 10.48 -19.71 -5.73
CA ALA A 112 9.05 -19.82 -5.43
C ALA A 112 8.17 -19.66 -6.68
N LEU A 113 8.60 -18.82 -7.64
CA LEU A 113 7.93 -18.67 -8.94
C LEU A 113 8.01 -19.97 -9.76
N GLU A 114 9.17 -20.62 -9.76
CA GLU A 114 9.38 -21.89 -10.48
C GLU A 114 8.60 -23.04 -9.82
N LYS A 115 8.53 -23.08 -8.48
CA LYS A 115 7.65 -24.01 -7.76
C LYS A 115 6.20 -23.84 -8.22
N LEU A 116 5.70 -22.60 -8.18
CA LEU A 116 4.33 -22.32 -8.59
C LEU A 116 4.07 -22.69 -10.05
N ARG A 117 5.00 -22.34 -10.97
CA ARG A 117 4.92 -22.71 -12.38
C ARG A 117 4.75 -24.22 -12.56
N ARG A 118 5.55 -25.02 -11.86
CA ARG A 118 5.46 -26.49 -11.90
C ARG A 118 4.13 -26.98 -11.34
N CYS A 119 3.68 -26.44 -10.22
CA CYS A 119 2.38 -26.78 -9.62
C CYS A 119 1.23 -26.47 -10.59
N ILE A 120 1.23 -25.30 -11.25
CA ILE A 120 0.22 -24.95 -12.26
C ILE A 120 0.23 -25.95 -13.44
N LYS A 121 1.41 -26.42 -13.86
CA LYS A 121 1.52 -27.35 -14.98
C LYS A 121 1.12 -28.79 -14.63
N LEU A 122 1.39 -29.20 -13.39
CA LEU A 122 1.22 -30.60 -12.94
C LEU A 122 -0.10 -30.84 -12.21
N ASP A 123 -0.68 -29.82 -11.59
CA ASP A 123 -1.88 -29.91 -10.77
C ASP A 123 -2.97 -28.96 -11.30
N ALA A 124 -4.03 -29.57 -11.86
CA ALA A 124 -5.16 -28.85 -12.42
C ALA A 124 -5.99 -28.12 -11.36
N GLU A 125 -5.96 -28.54 -10.10
CA GLU A 125 -6.67 -27.86 -9.01
C GLU A 125 -5.93 -26.58 -8.62
N VAL A 126 -4.60 -26.62 -8.55
CA VAL A 126 -3.77 -25.43 -8.33
C VAL A 126 -3.94 -24.44 -9.48
N ALA A 127 -3.89 -24.91 -10.73
CA ALA A 127 -4.13 -24.06 -11.90
C ALA A 127 -5.50 -23.36 -11.84
N ARG A 128 -6.56 -24.12 -11.53
CA ARG A 128 -7.92 -23.56 -11.38
C ARG A 128 -8.01 -22.56 -10.23
N SER A 129 -7.35 -22.83 -9.11
CA SER A 129 -7.33 -21.94 -7.95
C SER A 129 -6.62 -20.63 -8.26
N VAL A 130 -5.51 -20.69 -9.02
CA VAL A 130 -4.82 -19.50 -9.52
C VAL A 130 -5.72 -18.68 -10.46
N ASP A 131 -6.36 -19.32 -11.44
CA ASP A 131 -7.26 -18.61 -12.37
C ASP A 131 -8.47 -17.99 -11.64
N ASN A 132 -9.09 -18.73 -10.72
CA ASN A 132 -10.20 -18.23 -9.92
C ASN A 132 -9.80 -17.05 -9.05
N TYR A 133 -8.64 -17.14 -8.38
CA TYR A 133 -8.09 -16.04 -7.60
C TYR A 133 -7.90 -14.79 -8.47
N MET A 134 -7.22 -14.93 -9.62
CA MET A 134 -6.95 -13.82 -10.52
C MET A 134 -8.24 -13.15 -11.00
N ASN A 135 -9.21 -13.93 -11.48
CA ASN A 135 -10.49 -13.41 -11.95
C ASN A 135 -11.28 -12.67 -10.85
N ARG A 136 -11.30 -13.21 -9.63
CA ARG A 136 -12.01 -12.62 -8.48
C ARG A 136 -11.31 -11.35 -7.99
N ALA A 137 -9.98 -11.34 -7.96
CA ALA A 137 -9.20 -10.17 -7.58
C ALA A 137 -9.34 -9.03 -8.62
N ASP A 138 -9.30 -9.35 -9.91
CA ASP A 138 -9.54 -8.37 -10.98
C ASP A 138 -10.97 -7.81 -10.93
N ALA A 139 -11.98 -8.66 -10.71
CA ALA A 139 -13.36 -8.22 -10.55
C ALA A 139 -13.52 -7.27 -9.35
N PHE A 140 -12.84 -7.57 -8.24
CA PHE A 140 -12.83 -6.71 -7.06
C PHE A 140 -12.14 -5.37 -7.33
N LEU A 141 -10.98 -5.34 -7.97
CA LEU A 141 -10.28 -4.10 -8.33
C LEU A 141 -11.10 -3.23 -9.30
N ASN A 142 -11.79 -3.85 -10.27
CA ASN A 142 -12.71 -3.17 -11.17
C ASN A 142 -13.92 -2.60 -10.42
N HIS A 143 -14.47 -3.35 -9.45
CA HIS A 143 -15.54 -2.86 -8.60
C HIS A 143 -15.10 -1.67 -7.75
N LEU A 144 -13.89 -1.71 -7.17
CA LEU A 144 -13.33 -0.59 -6.42
C LEU A 144 -13.13 0.64 -7.30
N THR A 145 -12.60 0.47 -8.52
CA THR A 145 -12.41 1.58 -9.46
C THR A 145 -13.72 2.25 -9.86
N THR A 146 -14.81 1.49 -9.94
CA THR A 146 -16.14 2.03 -10.27
C THR A 146 -16.86 2.66 -9.07
N THR A 147 -16.51 2.27 -7.85
CA THR A 147 -17.14 2.75 -6.61
C THR A 147 -16.34 3.81 -5.85
N ASP A 148 -15.09 4.07 -6.25
CA ASP A 148 -14.19 5.06 -5.66
C ASP A 148 -13.90 6.23 -6.63
N PRO A 149 -14.64 7.36 -6.54
CA PRO A 149 -14.49 8.51 -7.45
C PRO A 149 -13.15 9.23 -7.32
N ASP A 150 -12.48 9.12 -6.16
CA ASP A 150 -11.18 9.75 -5.90
C ASP A 150 -10.01 8.83 -6.28
N GLY A 151 -10.27 7.55 -6.57
CA GLY A 151 -9.31 6.55 -7.04
C GLY A 151 -8.25 6.10 -6.01
N ILE A 152 -8.30 6.61 -4.78
CA ILE A 152 -7.30 6.39 -3.74
C ILE A 152 -7.30 4.93 -3.27
N LEU A 153 -8.47 4.33 -3.05
CA LEU A 153 -8.61 2.94 -2.62
C LEU A 153 -8.20 2.01 -3.76
N SER A 154 -8.67 2.27 -4.98
CA SER A 154 -8.28 1.47 -6.15
C SER A 154 -6.76 1.47 -6.37
N ALA A 155 -6.12 2.64 -6.32
CA ALA A 155 -4.66 2.75 -6.40
C ALA A 155 -3.95 2.02 -5.25
N THR A 156 -4.45 2.15 -4.02
CA THR A 156 -3.86 1.47 -2.84
C THR A 156 -3.87 -0.05 -2.97
N PHE A 157 -4.95 -0.65 -3.47
CA PHE A 157 -5.01 -2.10 -3.65
C PHE A 157 -4.24 -2.57 -4.88
N THR A 158 -4.24 -1.77 -5.97
CA THR A 158 -3.52 -2.08 -7.20
C THR A 158 -2.00 -2.01 -7.02
N ASP A 159 -1.50 -0.97 -6.35
CA ASP A 159 -0.07 -0.83 -6.07
C ASP A 159 0.40 -1.68 -4.87
N GLY A 160 -0.57 -2.12 -4.06
CA GLY A 160 -0.35 -2.93 -2.87
C GLY A 160 -0.19 -4.42 -3.14
N LEU A 161 -0.36 -5.19 -2.07
CA LEU A 161 -0.14 -6.65 -2.05
C LEU A 161 -1.04 -7.41 -3.06
N LEU A 162 -2.26 -6.91 -3.28
CA LEU A 162 -3.21 -7.54 -4.19
C LEU A 162 -2.73 -7.46 -5.66
N GLY A 163 -2.37 -6.27 -6.16
CA GLY A 163 -1.85 -6.17 -7.53
C GLY A 163 -0.47 -6.80 -7.73
N GLN A 164 0.39 -6.79 -6.70
CA GLN A 164 1.66 -7.55 -6.74
C GLN A 164 1.41 -9.05 -6.87
N SER A 165 0.43 -9.60 -6.14
CA SER A 165 0.07 -11.01 -6.23
C SER A 165 -0.51 -11.39 -7.60
N LEU A 166 -1.32 -10.52 -8.20
CA LEU A 166 -1.84 -10.70 -9.57
C LEU A 166 -0.70 -10.77 -10.58
N THR A 167 0.28 -9.87 -10.46
CA THR A 167 1.47 -9.85 -11.31
C THR A 167 2.28 -11.14 -11.16
N PHE A 168 2.52 -11.59 -9.92
CA PHE A 168 3.22 -12.82 -9.63
C PHE A 168 2.52 -14.06 -10.23
N PHE A 169 1.21 -14.18 -10.04
CA PHE A 169 0.44 -15.30 -10.58
C PHE A 169 0.31 -15.27 -12.11
N ALA A 170 0.19 -14.08 -12.71
CA ALA A 170 0.22 -13.92 -14.15
C ALA A 170 1.56 -14.40 -14.74
N GLN A 171 2.68 -14.02 -14.13
CA GLN A 171 4.02 -14.48 -14.55
C GLN A 171 4.14 -16.00 -14.44
N ALA A 172 3.72 -16.59 -13.31
CA ALA A 172 3.77 -18.03 -13.10
C ALA A 172 2.96 -18.78 -14.18
N LYS A 173 1.78 -18.26 -14.55
CA LYS A 173 0.93 -18.85 -15.59
C LYS A 173 1.53 -18.72 -16.98
N GLN A 174 2.08 -17.55 -17.32
CA GLN A 174 2.78 -17.35 -18.60
C GLN A 174 3.95 -18.34 -18.75
N LEU A 175 4.74 -18.52 -17.69
CA LEU A 175 5.84 -19.49 -17.68
C LEU A 175 5.36 -20.94 -17.74
N ALA A 176 4.18 -21.26 -17.19
CA ALA A 176 3.61 -22.60 -17.26
C ALA A 176 3.07 -22.93 -18.67
N ALA A 177 2.55 -21.91 -19.37
CA ALA A 177 2.04 -22.01 -20.74
C ALA A 177 3.16 -22.06 -21.80
N GLN A 178 4.36 -21.59 -21.49
CA GLN A 178 5.52 -21.77 -22.35
C GLN A 178 5.92 -23.25 -22.36
N THR A 179 5.63 -23.91 -23.48
CA THR A 179 6.16 -25.25 -23.78
C THR A 179 7.68 -25.15 -23.81
N THR A 180 8.32 -25.67 -22.77
CA THR A 180 9.74 -26.03 -22.86
C THR A 180 9.80 -27.19 -23.86
N GLU A 181 10.12 -26.88 -25.12
CA GLU A 181 10.69 -27.86 -26.06
C GLU A 181 11.99 -28.44 -25.49
#